data_AF-A3VAP1-F1
#
_entry.id   AF-A3VAP1-F1
#
_cell.length_a   1.000
_cell.length_b   1.000
_cell.length_c   1.000
_cell.angle_alpha   90.00
_cell.angle_beta   90.00
_cell.angle_gamma   90.00
#
_symmetry.space_group_name_H-M   'P 1'
#
loop_
_entity.id
_entity.type
_entity.pdbx_description
1 polymer ?
#
loop_
_entity_poly.entity_id
_entity_poly.type
_entity_poly.pdbx_seq_one_letter_code
_entity_poly.pdbx_strand_id
1 'polypeptide(L)'
;MRKIATLAAALVLTAAPVRAQSCIPYGNDGISSIPGQVIVTYSAEWSNFDHFNSSGNRLTTAGQVLQQDRANVHKFGKSTVSDSYDGFFTTVERRSLLSRATVTSYCHLNPAAARNALVNSSPVGTVVFYRAFNGSYVAVVDFAG
;
A
#
# COMPACT_ATOMS: atom_id res chain seq x y z
N MET A 1 -23.99 -56.97 -35.04
CA MET A 1 -24.44 -56.19 -33.86
C MET A 1 -23.35 -55.19 -33.51
N ARG A 2 -23.70 -53.90 -33.38
CA ARG A 2 -22.77 -52.74 -33.38
C ARG A 2 -21.99 -52.64 -32.06
N LYS A 3 -20.66 -52.50 -32.15
CA LYS A 3 -19.78 -52.14 -31.02
C LYS A 3 -19.88 -50.64 -30.78
N ILE A 4 -20.35 -50.23 -29.61
CA ILE A 4 -20.40 -48.83 -29.20
C ILE A 4 -19.05 -48.49 -28.56
N ALA A 5 -18.24 -47.69 -29.25
CA ALA A 5 -17.01 -47.14 -28.69
C ALA A 5 -17.37 -45.87 -27.90
N THR A 6 -17.14 -45.89 -26.60
CA THR A 6 -17.36 -44.74 -25.71
C THR A 6 -16.11 -43.86 -25.78
N LEU A 7 -16.20 -42.67 -26.38
CA LEU A 7 -15.15 -41.65 -26.27
C LEU A 7 -15.26 -40.97 -24.91
N ALA A 8 -14.27 -41.19 -24.05
CA ALA A 8 -14.06 -40.36 -22.87
C ALA A 8 -13.32 -39.08 -23.29
N ALA A 9 -13.99 -37.93 -23.25
CA ALA A 9 -13.36 -36.64 -23.43
C ALA A 9 -12.63 -36.26 -22.13
N ALA A 10 -11.30 -36.31 -22.14
CA ALA A 10 -10.48 -35.82 -21.03
C ALA A 10 -10.46 -34.28 -21.05
N LEU A 11 -11.14 -33.65 -20.10
CA LEU A 11 -11.11 -32.20 -19.90
C LEU A 11 -9.81 -31.83 -19.20
N VAL A 12 -8.84 -31.30 -19.94
CA VAL A 12 -7.58 -30.77 -19.37
C VAL A 12 -7.89 -29.42 -18.72
N LEU A 13 -8.02 -29.38 -17.39
CA LEU A 13 -8.02 -28.12 -16.64
C LEU A 13 -6.58 -27.56 -16.64
N THR A 14 -6.32 -26.55 -17.47
CA THR A 14 -5.09 -25.76 -17.36
C THR A 14 -5.23 -24.83 -16.16
N ALA A 15 -4.42 -25.05 -15.13
CA ALA A 15 -4.27 -24.09 -14.04
C ALA A 15 -3.62 -22.83 -14.61
N ALA A 16 -4.40 -21.76 -14.81
CA ALA A 16 -3.84 -20.46 -15.18
C ALA A 16 -2.94 -19.97 -14.03
N PRO A 17 -1.76 -19.38 -14.33
CA PRO A 17 -0.91 -18.82 -13.29
C PRO A 17 -1.67 -17.66 -12.63
N VAL A 18 -2.01 -17.83 -11.35
CA VAL A 18 -2.51 -16.73 -10.52
C VAL A 18 -1.36 -15.73 -10.38
N ARG A 19 -1.39 -14.67 -11.19
CA ARG A 19 -0.49 -13.54 -10.95
C ARG A 19 -0.98 -12.89 -9.66
N ALA A 20 -0.15 -12.92 -8.61
CA ALA A 20 -0.37 -12.07 -7.45
C ALA A 20 -0.50 -10.63 -7.96
N GLN A 21 -1.70 -10.05 -7.84
CA GLN A 21 -1.97 -8.72 -8.40
C GLN A 21 -1.13 -7.71 -7.60
N SER A 22 -0.22 -7.02 -8.28
CA SER A 22 0.76 -6.14 -7.64
C SER A 22 0.17 -4.82 -7.17
N CYS A 23 -1.06 -4.50 -7.58
CA CYS A 23 -1.84 -3.29 -7.30
C CYS A 23 -3.25 -3.66 -6.82
N ILE A 24 -3.96 -2.69 -6.24
CA ILE A 24 -5.36 -2.85 -5.82
C ILE A 24 -6.29 -2.23 -6.89
N PRO A 25 -7.33 -2.92 -7.37
CA PRO A 25 -8.34 -2.29 -8.23
C PRO A 25 -8.95 -1.06 -7.54
N TYR A 26 -9.15 0.04 -8.27
CA TYR A 26 -9.81 1.21 -7.71
C TYR A 26 -11.33 0.95 -7.67
N GLY A 27 -11.89 0.87 -6.46
CA GLY A 27 -13.34 0.75 -6.25
C GLY A 27 -14.04 2.10 -6.36
N ASN A 28 -15.37 2.13 -6.27
CA ASN A 28 -16.16 3.37 -6.40
C ASN A 28 -15.85 4.44 -5.34
N ASP A 29 -15.23 4.05 -4.23
CA ASP A 29 -14.93 4.86 -3.04
C ASP A 29 -13.46 4.72 -2.57
N GLY A 30 -12.60 4.10 -3.38
CA GLY A 30 -11.21 3.78 -3.03
C GLY A 30 -11.04 2.65 -1.99
N ILE A 31 -12.03 2.33 -1.16
CA ILE A 31 -11.88 1.35 -0.06
C ILE A 31 -12.61 0.02 -0.30
N SER A 32 -13.64 0.00 -1.14
CA SER A 32 -14.48 -1.17 -1.40
C SER A 32 -13.72 -2.37 -1.99
N SER A 33 -12.59 -2.12 -2.66
CA SER A 33 -11.74 -3.16 -3.27
C SER A 33 -10.61 -3.63 -2.36
N ILE A 34 -10.53 -3.14 -1.11
CA ILE A 34 -9.47 -3.49 -0.17
C ILE A 34 -9.67 -4.93 0.35
N PRO A 35 -8.69 -5.83 0.19
CA PRO A 35 -8.80 -7.23 0.62
C PRO A 35 -8.46 -7.42 2.11
N GLY A 36 -9.18 -6.71 2.98
CA GLY A 36 -8.97 -6.78 4.41
C GLY A 36 -9.72 -5.72 5.21
N GLN A 37 -9.29 -5.51 6.44
CA GLN A 37 -9.87 -4.50 7.32
C GLN A 37 -9.07 -3.20 7.22
N VAL A 38 -9.68 -2.16 6.67
CA VAL A 38 -9.14 -0.80 6.70
C VAL A 38 -9.00 -0.36 8.16
N ILE A 39 -7.80 0.13 8.50
CA ILE A 39 -7.47 0.59 9.85
C ILE A 39 -7.55 2.11 9.89
N VAL A 40 -6.96 2.77 8.90
CA VAL A 40 -6.88 4.22 8.83
C VAL A 40 -6.65 4.68 7.39
N THR A 41 -7.24 5.82 7.06
CA THR A 41 -6.96 6.56 5.84
C THR A 41 -6.45 7.95 6.23
N TYR A 42 -5.40 8.42 5.57
CA TYR A 42 -4.87 9.75 5.80
C TYR A 42 -4.29 10.36 4.52
N SER A 43 -4.38 11.68 4.38
CA SER A 43 -3.70 12.47 3.37
C SER A 43 -2.33 12.93 3.87
N ALA A 44 -1.36 12.96 2.97
CA ALA A 44 0.00 13.39 3.27
C ALA A 44 0.71 14.05 2.09
N GLU A 45 1.67 14.92 2.40
CA GLU A 45 2.76 15.32 1.49
C GLU A 45 4.06 14.70 2.00
N TRP A 46 4.70 13.85 1.21
CA TRP A 46 5.97 13.22 1.59
C TRP A 46 7.15 14.15 1.29
N SER A 47 7.22 15.21 2.09
CA SER A 47 8.17 16.31 1.94
C SER A 47 9.63 15.88 2.15
N ASN A 48 10.56 16.79 1.88
CA ASN A 48 11.98 16.53 2.07
C ASN A 48 12.37 16.07 3.49
N PHE A 49 11.63 16.48 4.53
CA PHE A 49 11.94 16.10 5.91
C PHE A 49 11.47 14.69 6.27
N ASP A 50 10.69 14.04 5.40
CA ASP A 50 10.22 12.66 5.56
C ASP A 50 11.20 11.64 4.97
N HIS A 51 12.17 12.11 4.18
CA HIS A 51 13.18 11.27 3.54
C HIS A 51 14.38 10.94 4.43
N PHE A 52 14.44 11.45 5.66
CA PHE A 52 15.57 11.26 6.56
C PHE A 52 15.11 10.84 7.94
N ASN A 53 15.81 9.89 8.55
CA ASN A 53 15.56 9.56 9.95
C ASN A 53 16.08 10.64 10.91
N SER A 54 15.83 10.48 12.21
CA SER A 54 16.26 11.43 13.24
C SER A 54 17.79 11.61 13.34
N SER A 55 18.58 10.70 12.77
CA SER A 55 20.04 10.80 12.70
C SER A 55 20.52 11.46 11.40
N GLY A 56 19.62 11.92 10.53
CA GLY A 56 19.94 12.53 9.25
C GLY A 56 20.28 11.53 8.14
N ASN A 57 20.09 10.22 8.35
CA ASN A 57 20.37 9.22 7.32
C ASN A 57 19.21 9.13 6.34
N ARG A 58 19.54 9.12 5.04
CA ARG A 58 18.56 9.00 3.94
C ARG A 58 17.84 7.65 4.01
N LEU A 59 16.52 7.70 3.98
CA LEU A 59 15.65 6.54 3.90
C LEU A 59 15.59 6.03 2.46
N THR A 60 15.57 4.70 2.30
CA THR A 60 15.70 4.07 0.98
C THR A 60 14.50 3.21 0.60
N THR A 61 13.52 3.06 1.50
CA THR A 61 12.30 2.30 1.25
C THR A 61 11.06 3.15 1.51
N ALA A 62 10.01 2.92 0.74
CA ALA A 62 8.74 3.62 0.87
C ALA A 62 8.14 3.48 2.28
N GLY A 63 8.16 2.27 2.87
CA GLY A 63 7.63 2.03 4.21
C GLY A 63 8.37 2.81 5.30
N GLN A 64 9.68 3.02 5.14
CA GLN A 64 10.45 3.89 6.05
C GLN A 64 10.02 5.36 5.93
N VAL A 65 9.79 5.86 4.69
CA VAL A 65 9.31 7.23 4.48
C VAL A 65 7.94 7.43 5.10
N LEU A 66 6.99 6.51 4.87
CA LEU A 66 5.66 6.57 5.49
C LEU A 66 5.75 6.56 7.03
N GLN A 67 6.65 5.75 7.59
CA GLN A 67 6.88 5.72 9.04
C GLN A 67 7.43 7.05 9.57
N GLN A 68 8.38 7.66 8.85
CA GLN A 68 9.01 8.92 9.22
C GLN A 68 8.01 10.08 9.13
N ASP A 69 7.21 10.11 8.07
CA ASP A 69 6.07 11.02 7.88
C ASP A 69 5.13 10.98 9.09
N ARG A 70 4.64 9.79 9.47
CA ARG A 70 3.78 9.68 10.66
C ARG A 70 4.49 10.01 11.97
N ALA A 71 5.81 9.86 12.05
CA ALA A 71 6.59 10.33 13.22
C ALA A 71 6.70 11.86 13.23
N ASN A 72 6.86 12.48 12.07
CA ASN A 72 6.94 13.93 11.91
C ASN A 72 5.62 14.58 12.35
N VAL A 73 4.49 14.08 11.87
CA VAL A 73 3.16 14.56 12.25
C VAL A 73 2.87 14.37 13.74
N HIS A 74 3.03 13.15 14.28
CA HIS A 74 2.53 12.82 15.63
C HIS A 74 3.53 12.98 16.77
N LYS A 75 4.84 13.01 16.48
CA LYS A 75 5.88 13.11 17.52
C LYS A 75 6.67 14.42 17.44
N PHE A 76 7.00 14.88 16.23
CA PHE A 76 7.89 16.03 16.05
C PHE A 76 7.18 17.34 15.73
N GLY A 77 5.85 17.32 15.49
CA GLY A 77 5.09 18.50 15.10
C GLY A 77 5.52 19.09 13.76
N LYS A 78 6.06 18.25 12.87
CA LYS A 78 6.49 18.61 11.52
C LYS A 78 5.46 18.08 10.53
N SER A 79 4.74 18.98 9.89
CA SER A 79 3.74 18.66 8.87
C SER A 79 3.60 19.82 7.89
N THR A 80 3.00 19.53 6.75
CA THR A 80 2.61 20.45 5.69
C THR A 80 1.12 20.79 5.82
N VAL A 81 0.63 21.67 4.95
CA VAL A 81 -0.81 21.99 4.84
C VAL A 81 -1.63 20.84 4.24
N SER A 82 -0.97 19.90 3.56
CA SER A 82 -1.59 18.74 2.92
C SER A 82 -1.72 17.54 3.86
N ASP A 83 -1.06 17.60 5.02
CA ASP A 83 -1.04 16.51 6.00
C ASP A 83 -2.28 16.52 6.89
N SER A 84 -2.92 15.36 6.96
CA SER A 84 -3.98 15.09 7.93
C SER A 84 -3.44 14.37 9.16
N TYR A 85 -4.01 14.69 10.32
CA TYR A 85 -3.83 13.91 11.54
C TYR A 85 -4.71 12.66 11.50
N ASP A 86 -4.25 11.61 12.17
CA ASP A 86 -4.98 10.35 12.31
C ASP A 86 -4.93 9.82 13.75
N GLY A 87 -5.93 9.03 14.15
CA GLY A 87 -6.00 8.48 15.51
C GLY A 87 -5.18 7.20 15.71
N PHE A 88 -4.56 6.65 14.67
CA PHE A 88 -3.93 5.34 14.72
C PHE A 88 -2.43 5.45 14.97
N PHE A 89 -1.66 6.16 14.15
CA PHE A 89 -0.20 6.21 14.17
C PHE A 89 0.40 7.10 15.27
N THR A 90 -0.31 7.27 16.38
CA THR A 90 0.09 8.10 17.53
C THR A 90 1.22 7.47 18.36
N THR A 91 1.40 6.14 18.33
CA THR A 91 2.46 5.44 19.07
C THR A 91 3.60 4.94 18.15
N VAL A 92 4.78 4.70 18.74
CA VAL A 92 5.95 4.21 18.00
C VAL A 92 5.72 2.79 17.45
N GLU A 93 5.02 1.95 18.20
CA GLU A 93 4.69 0.56 17.83
C GLU A 93 3.80 0.55 16.58
N ARG A 94 2.80 1.42 16.52
CA ARG A 94 1.90 1.50 15.36
C ARG A 94 2.60 2.08 14.15
N ARG A 95 3.47 3.09 14.32
CA ARG A 95 4.32 3.60 13.22
C ARG A 95 5.28 2.54 12.68
N SER A 96 5.80 1.66 13.55
CA SER A 96 6.67 0.55 13.12
C SER A 96 5.98 -0.47 12.20
N LEU A 97 4.66 -0.43 12.10
CA LEU A 97 3.91 -1.28 11.16
C LEU A 97 4.14 -0.83 9.70
N LEU A 98 4.36 0.46 9.45
CA LEU A 98 4.55 1.00 8.09
C LEU A 98 5.84 0.52 7.44
N SER A 99 6.95 0.43 8.18
CA SER A 99 8.22 -0.10 7.64
C SER A 99 8.18 -1.59 7.32
N ARG A 100 7.23 -2.33 7.92
CA ARG A 100 7.02 -3.77 7.67
C ARG A 100 5.87 -4.04 6.71
N ALA A 101 5.09 -3.03 6.35
CA ALA A 101 3.95 -3.18 5.48
C ALA A 101 4.39 -3.33 4.03
N THR A 102 3.61 -4.10 3.26
CA THR A 102 3.72 -4.05 1.80
C THR A 102 3.20 -2.70 1.32
N VAL A 103 4.06 -1.91 0.69
CA VAL A 103 3.63 -0.65 0.05
C VAL A 103 3.28 -0.93 -1.41
N THR A 104 2.03 -0.62 -1.76
CA THR A 104 1.48 -0.76 -3.11
C THR A 104 0.64 0.47 -3.47
N SER A 105 0.00 0.46 -4.62
CA SER A 105 -0.90 1.50 -5.11
C SER A 105 -2.15 0.90 -5.75
N TYR A 106 -3.11 1.76 -6.08
CA TYR A 106 -4.20 1.35 -6.96
C TYR A 106 -3.71 1.09 -8.38
N CYS A 107 -4.44 0.30 -9.15
CA CYS A 107 -3.99 -0.17 -10.46
C CYS A 107 -3.83 0.91 -11.54
N HIS A 108 -4.39 2.11 -11.36
CA HIS A 108 -4.11 3.25 -12.25
C HIS A 108 -2.71 3.85 -12.02
N LEU A 109 -2.09 3.57 -10.87
CA LEU A 109 -0.75 4.01 -10.52
C LEU A 109 0.18 2.80 -10.45
N ASN A 110 1.32 2.82 -11.15
CA ASN A 110 2.26 1.70 -11.11
C ASN A 110 2.88 1.56 -9.69
N PRO A 111 2.79 0.40 -9.01
CA PRO A 111 3.29 0.26 -7.64
C PRO A 111 4.80 0.48 -7.46
N ALA A 112 5.62 0.16 -8.48
CA ALA A 112 7.05 0.43 -8.42
C ALA A 112 7.33 1.92 -8.57
N ALA A 113 6.64 2.61 -9.47
CA ALA A 113 6.73 4.06 -9.61
C ALA A 113 6.25 4.78 -8.33
N ALA A 114 5.17 4.29 -7.70
CA ALA A 114 4.65 4.83 -6.45
C ALA A 114 5.70 4.75 -5.32
N ARG A 115 6.28 3.56 -5.12
CA ARG A 115 7.36 3.38 -4.14
C ARG A 115 8.58 4.25 -4.43
N ASN A 116 8.95 4.39 -5.71
CA ASN A 116 10.06 5.25 -6.10
C ASN A 116 9.77 6.73 -5.81
N ALA A 117 8.56 7.21 -6.12
CA ALA A 117 8.16 8.58 -5.87
C ALA A 117 8.15 8.91 -4.37
N LEU A 118 7.69 7.99 -3.52
CA LEU A 118 7.77 8.14 -2.06
C LEU A 118 9.20 8.28 -1.54
N VAL A 119 10.18 7.68 -2.20
CA VAL A 119 11.58 7.72 -1.73
C VAL A 119 12.34 8.91 -2.30
N ASN A 120 12.01 9.32 -3.53
CA ASN A 120 12.86 10.20 -4.34
C ASN A 120 12.17 11.50 -4.77
N SER A 121 10.94 11.75 -4.35
CA SER A 121 10.16 12.94 -4.72
C SER A 121 9.23 13.31 -3.57
N SER A 122 8.46 14.39 -3.72
CA SER A 122 7.48 14.80 -2.71
C SER A 122 6.06 14.84 -3.28
N PRO A 123 5.47 13.67 -3.58
CA PRO A 123 4.07 13.63 -4.00
C PRO A 123 3.15 14.04 -2.85
N VAL A 124 1.97 14.51 -3.23
CA VAL A 124 0.81 14.64 -2.32
C VAL A 124 -0.15 13.52 -2.65
N GLY A 125 -0.76 12.93 -1.64
CA GLY A 125 -1.67 11.82 -1.87
C GLY A 125 -2.37 11.32 -0.62
N THR A 126 -2.99 10.16 -0.76
CA THR A 126 -3.69 9.46 0.31
C THR A 126 -3.08 8.09 0.54
N VAL A 127 -3.07 7.65 1.80
CA VAL A 127 -2.72 6.29 2.21
C VAL A 127 -3.96 5.62 2.78
N VAL A 128 -4.29 4.44 2.25
CA VAL A 128 -5.19 3.49 2.90
C VAL A 128 -4.34 2.41 3.54
N PHE A 129 -4.30 2.40 4.87
CA PHE A 129 -3.59 1.39 5.65
C PHE A 129 -4.57 0.34 6.16
N TYR A 130 -4.31 -0.93 5.85
CA TYR A 130 -5.21 -2.01 6.20
C TYR A 130 -4.47 -3.28 6.64
N ARG A 131 -5.19 -4.15 7.35
CA ARG A 131 -4.75 -5.52 7.64
C ARG A 131 -5.43 -6.47 6.68
N ALA A 132 -4.65 -7.08 5.80
CA ALA A 132 -5.13 -8.05 4.82
C ALA A 132 -5.67 -9.32 5.49
N PHE A 133 -6.50 -10.08 4.78
CA PHE A 133 -7.09 -11.33 5.30
C PHE A 133 -6.04 -12.39 5.71
N ASN A 134 -4.86 -12.35 5.08
CA ASN A 134 -3.72 -13.20 5.46
C ASN A 134 -2.94 -12.68 6.71
N GLY A 135 -3.42 -11.62 7.36
CA GLY A 135 -2.84 -11.01 8.54
C GLY A 135 -1.71 -10.01 8.28
N SER A 136 -1.26 -9.85 7.04
CA SER A 136 -0.22 -8.87 6.68
C SER A 136 -0.75 -7.44 6.70
N TYR A 137 0.14 -6.48 6.92
CA TYR A 137 -0.17 -5.06 6.81
C TYR A 137 0.19 -4.55 5.42
N VAL A 138 -0.67 -3.71 4.87
CA VAL A 138 -0.50 -3.15 3.53
C VAL A 138 -0.84 -1.66 3.59
N ALA A 139 0.00 -0.86 2.94
CA ALA A 139 -0.25 0.55 2.68
C ALA A 139 -0.51 0.73 1.18
N VAL A 140 -1.73 1.11 0.82
CA VAL A 140 -2.07 1.49 -0.54
C VAL A 140 -1.91 2.98 -0.65
N VAL A 141 -0.99 3.42 -1.50
CA VAL A 141 -0.82 4.84 -1.79
C VAL A 141 -1.53 5.21 -3.08
N ASP A 142 -2.14 6.38 -3.07
CA ASP A 142 -2.72 7.01 -4.24
C ASP A 142 -2.24 8.43 -4.34
N PHE A 143 -1.74 8.80 -5.51
CA PHE A 143 -1.40 10.18 -5.83
C PHE A 143 -2.54 10.68 -6.71
N ALA A 144 -3.58 11.21 -6.07
CA ALA A 144 -4.67 11.90 -6.74
C ALA A 144 -4.88 13.23 -5.98
N GLY A 145 -4.98 14.39 -6.62
CA GLY A 145 -5.30 14.64 -8.04
C GLY A 145 -4.19 14.49 -9.07
#